data_AF-A0A820CAR0-F1
#
_entry.id   AF-A0A820CAR0-F1
#
_cell.length_a   1.000
_cell.length_b   1.000
_cell.length_c   1.000
_cell.angle_alpha   90.00
_cell.angle_beta   90.00
_cell.angle_gamma   90.00
#
_symmetry.space_group_name_H-M   'P 1'
#
loop_
_entity.id
_entity.type
_entity.pdbx_description
1 polymer ?
#
loop_
_entity_poly.entity_id
_entity_poly.type
_entity_poly.pdbx_seq_one_letter_code
_entity_poly.pdbx_strand_id
1 'polypeptide(L)'
;VAYRMIYALSNAGANPNVTDEKGNTPLHEVLIRGFVDIGLDLVQALFRVGVDPRILNKEGKAADAYLEDNPQLTALYAGYGEGIWAAIEMNNIQEAERLIKGE
;
A
#
# COMPACT_ATOMS: atom_id res chain seq x y z
N VAL A 1 -6.63 7.65 14.10
CA VAL A 1 -6.25 6.67 15.16
C VAL A 1 -5.72 5.37 14.57
N ALA A 2 -6.35 4.84 13.50
CA ALA A 2 -5.97 3.57 12.88
C ALA A 2 -4.51 3.47 12.37
N TYR A 3 -3.98 4.49 11.69
CA TYR A 3 -2.60 4.46 11.15
C TYR A 3 -1.50 4.38 12.21
N ARG A 4 -1.73 4.88 13.44
CA ARG A 4 -0.75 4.76 14.53
C ARG A 4 -0.52 3.31 14.93
N MET A 5 -1.55 2.47 14.80
CA MET A 5 -1.45 1.04 15.06
C MET A 5 -0.62 0.33 13.98
N ILE A 6 -0.77 0.72 12.71
CA ILE A 6 0.02 0.17 11.60
C ILE A 6 1.51 0.39 11.84
N TYR A 7 1.91 1.62 12.19
CA TYR A 7 3.31 1.91 12.50
C TYR A 7 3.82 1.16 13.73
N ALA A 8 3.00 1.04 14.79
CA ALA A 8 3.39 0.28 15.98
C ALA A 8 3.61 -1.21 15.68
N LEU A 9 2.74 -1.82 14.88
CA LEU A 9 2.85 -3.22 14.47
C LEU A 9 4.08 -3.42 13.56
N SER A 10 4.30 -2.55 12.58
CA SER A 10 5.47 -2.62 11.72
C SER A 10 6.78 -2.46 12.51
N ASN A 11 6.85 -1.52 13.45
CA ASN A 11 8.00 -1.37 14.35
C ASN A 11 8.23 -2.58 15.26
N ALA A 12 7.18 -3.35 15.57
CA ALA A 12 7.28 -4.60 16.29
C ALA A 12 7.71 -5.79 15.40
N GLY A 13 8.01 -5.54 14.11
CA GLY A 13 8.44 -6.55 13.15
C GLY A 13 7.28 -7.30 12.46
N ALA A 14 6.05 -6.77 12.52
CA ALA A 14 4.94 -7.36 11.78
C ALA A 14 5.20 -7.24 10.28
N ASN A 15 5.06 -8.36 9.57
CA ASN A 15 5.17 -8.38 8.11
C ASN A 15 3.93 -7.69 7.49
N PRO A 16 4.09 -6.58 6.75
CA PRO A 16 2.96 -5.85 6.15
C PRO A 16 2.34 -6.58 4.95
N ASN A 17 3.03 -7.57 4.39
CA ASN A 17 2.64 -8.32 3.18
C ASN A 17 1.93 -9.64 3.48
N VAL A 18 1.44 -9.83 4.71
CA VAL A 18 0.62 -11.00 5.06
C VAL A 18 -0.64 -11.03 4.22
N THR A 19 -1.11 -12.24 3.91
CA THR A 19 -2.35 -12.42 3.15
C THR A 19 -3.36 -13.23 3.95
N ASP A 20 -4.63 -12.96 3.71
CA ASP A 20 -5.73 -13.73 4.29
C ASP A 20 -6.00 -15.04 3.50
N GLU A 21 -7.09 -15.72 3.85
CA GLU A 21 -7.51 -16.96 3.16
C GLU A 21 -7.85 -16.78 1.68
N LYS A 22 -8.15 -15.55 1.24
CA LYS A 22 -8.42 -15.19 -0.16
C LYS A 22 -7.16 -14.71 -0.89
N GLY A 23 -6.01 -14.64 -0.20
CA GLY A 23 -4.78 -14.06 -0.74
C GLY A 23 -4.79 -12.53 -0.71
N ASN A 24 -5.75 -11.89 -0.05
CA ASN A 24 -5.83 -10.44 0.06
C ASN A 24 -4.78 -9.95 1.07
N THR A 25 -3.95 -9.01 0.65
CA THR A 25 -3.07 -8.22 1.55
C THR A 25 -3.89 -7.20 2.35
N PRO A 26 -3.33 -6.59 3.42
CA PRO A 26 -3.98 -5.46 4.09
C PRO A 26 -4.42 -4.34 3.13
N LEU A 27 -3.68 -4.12 2.03
CA LEU A 27 -4.04 -3.14 1.02
C LEU A 27 -5.26 -3.54 0.19
N HIS A 28 -5.42 -4.83 -0.14
CA HIS A 28 -6.65 -5.33 -0.76
C HIS A 28 -7.85 -5.08 0.12
N GLU A 29 -7.77 -5.45 1.41
CA GLU A 29 -8.89 -5.28 2.33
C GLU A 29 -9.31 -3.81 2.48
N VAL A 30 -8.34 -2.89 2.47
CA VAL A 30 -8.63 -1.45 2.50
C VAL A 30 -9.35 -0.99 1.23
N LEU A 31 -8.94 -1.44 0.05
CA LEU A 31 -9.57 -1.02 -1.20
C LEU A 31 -10.93 -1.71 -1.45
N ILE A 32 -11.08 -2.98 -1.07
CA ILE A 32 -12.32 -3.75 -1.20
C ILE A 32 -13.43 -3.19 -0.29
N ARG A 33 -13.09 -2.75 0.92
CA ARG A 33 -14.08 -2.22 1.88
C ARG A 33 -14.57 -0.80 1.53
N GLY A 34 -13.90 -0.15 0.60
CA GLY A 34 -14.28 1.16 0.09
C GLY A 34 -13.77 2.32 0.94
N PHE A 35 -13.60 3.47 0.29
CA PHE A 35 -12.82 4.58 0.83
C PHE A 35 -13.56 5.42 1.87
N VAL A 36 -14.89 5.35 1.87
CA VAL A 36 -15.81 6.18 2.67
C VAL A 36 -15.49 6.11 4.17
N ASP A 37 -14.98 4.98 4.65
CA ASP A 37 -14.70 4.75 6.07
C ASP A 37 -13.21 4.83 6.45
N ILE A 38 -12.29 4.81 5.47
CA ILE A 38 -10.91 4.36 5.72
C ILE A 38 -9.86 5.48 5.54
N GLY A 39 -10.11 6.44 4.63
CA GLY A 39 -9.30 7.65 4.46
C GLY A 39 -7.90 7.44 3.84
N LEU A 40 -7.37 8.50 3.18
CA LEU A 40 -6.07 8.49 2.47
C LEU A 40 -4.89 8.18 3.40
N ASP A 41 -4.99 8.60 4.65
CA ASP A 41 -3.95 8.41 5.67
C ASP A 41 -3.65 6.93 5.91
N LEU A 42 -4.65 6.04 5.82
CA LEU A 42 -4.42 4.61 6.05
C LEU A 42 -3.65 3.97 4.90
N VAL A 43 -4.03 4.30 3.66
CA VAL A 43 -3.34 3.81 2.46
C VAL A 43 -1.90 4.33 2.42
N GLN A 44 -1.70 5.61 2.74
CA GLN A 44 -0.35 6.18 2.90
C GLN A 44 0.46 5.46 3.98
N ALA A 45 -0.15 5.15 5.12
CA ALA A 45 0.53 4.44 6.19
C ALA A 45 0.95 3.02 5.77
N LEU A 46 0.09 2.30 5.04
CA LEU A 46 0.40 0.98 4.50
C LEU A 46 1.58 1.02 3.52
N PHE A 47 1.60 1.99 2.60
CA PHE A 47 2.74 2.16 1.71
C PHE A 47 4.04 2.48 2.46
N ARG A 48 3.98 3.35 3.47
CA ARG A 48 5.15 3.73 4.29
C ARG A 48 5.74 2.57 5.09
N VAL A 49 4.94 1.57 5.45
CA VAL A 49 5.46 0.36 6.12
C VAL A 49 5.93 -0.71 5.13
N GLY A 50 5.90 -0.44 3.82
CA GLY A 50 6.44 -1.33 2.79
C GLY A 50 5.48 -2.42 2.34
N VAL A 51 4.17 -2.16 2.34
CA VAL A 51 3.22 -3.06 1.66
C VAL A 51 3.51 -3.06 0.15
N ASP A 52 3.66 -4.26 -0.43
CA ASP A 52 3.81 -4.44 -1.88
C ASP A 52 2.42 -4.47 -2.53
N PRO A 53 2.06 -3.45 -3.35
CA PRO A 53 0.78 -3.35 -4.02
C PRO A 53 0.59 -4.38 -5.14
N ARG A 54 1.67 -5.02 -5.60
CA ARG A 54 1.68 -5.91 -6.77
C ARG A 54 1.40 -7.36 -6.39
N ILE A 55 1.34 -7.67 -5.10
CA ILE A 55 0.94 -9.00 -4.62
C ILE A 55 -0.44 -9.31 -5.19
N LEU A 56 -0.56 -10.47 -5.81
CA LEU A 56 -1.83 -10.93 -6.38
C LEU A 56 -2.58 -11.78 -5.35
N ASN A 57 -3.88 -11.52 -5.23
CA ASN A 57 -4.75 -12.41 -4.49
C ASN A 57 -5.06 -13.70 -5.26
N LYS A 58 -5.88 -14.59 -4.70
CA LYS A 58 -6.24 -15.87 -5.35
C LYS A 58 -7.07 -15.70 -6.63
N GLU A 59 -7.64 -14.53 -6.88
CA GLU A 59 -8.30 -14.18 -8.15
C GLU A 59 -7.31 -13.68 -9.21
N GLY A 60 -6.00 -13.60 -8.88
CA GLY A 60 -4.98 -13.07 -9.79
C GLY A 60 -5.01 -11.54 -9.92
N LYS A 61 -5.64 -10.84 -8.98
CA LYS A 61 -5.76 -9.37 -8.98
C LYS A 61 -4.83 -8.76 -7.94
N ALA A 62 -4.17 -7.68 -8.31
CA ALA A 62 -3.49 -6.79 -7.38
C ALA A 62 -4.49 -5.86 -6.69
N ALA A 63 -4.03 -5.10 -5.71
CA ALA A 63 -4.91 -4.24 -4.91
C ALA A 63 -5.53 -3.10 -5.75
N ASP A 64 -4.80 -2.58 -6.75
CA ASP A 64 -5.26 -1.54 -7.68
C ASP A 64 -6.52 -1.90 -8.47
N ALA A 65 -6.75 -3.19 -8.72
CA ALA A 65 -7.95 -3.67 -9.38
C ALA A 65 -9.25 -3.32 -8.62
N TYR A 66 -9.13 -2.92 -7.36
CA TYR A 66 -10.22 -2.49 -6.49
C TYR A 66 -10.19 -0.98 -6.19
N LEU A 67 -9.38 -0.20 -6.92
CA LEU A 67 -9.46 1.26 -6.83
C LEU A 67 -10.85 1.70 -7.29
N GLU A 68 -11.57 2.35 -6.38
CA GLU A 68 -12.77 3.11 -6.74
C GLU A 68 -12.39 4.25 -7.69
N ASP A 69 -13.37 4.82 -8.39
CA ASP A 69 -13.19 6.00 -9.25
C ASP A 69 -12.94 7.26 -8.41
N ASN A 70 -11.83 7.27 -7.69
CA ASN A 70 -11.39 8.30 -6.77
C ASN A 70 -10.04 8.86 -7.25
N PRO A 71 -10.03 10.03 -7.91
CA PRO A 71 -8.82 10.63 -8.46
C PRO A 71 -7.68 10.82 -7.45
N GLN A 72 -7.99 11.08 -6.18
CA GLN A 72 -6.98 11.29 -5.14
C GLN A 72 -6.28 9.98 -4.78
N LEU A 73 -7.04 8.89 -4.72
CA LEU A 73 -6.52 7.57 -4.42
C LEU A 73 -5.70 7.02 -5.60
N THR A 74 -6.18 7.22 -6.83
CA THR A 74 -5.45 6.88 -8.05
C THR A 74 -4.13 7.64 -8.13
N ALA A 75 -4.12 8.94 -7.82
CA ALA A 75 -2.89 9.73 -7.79
C ALA A 75 -1.92 9.25 -6.70
N LEU A 76 -2.44 8.90 -5.52
CA LEU A 76 -1.63 8.33 -4.45
C LEU A 76 -1.01 6.98 -4.86
N TYR A 77 -1.81 6.10 -5.46
CA TYR A 77 -1.34 4.79 -5.92
C TYR A 77 -0.32 4.92 -7.05
N ALA A 78 -0.48 5.88 -7.97
CA ALA A 78 0.52 6.16 -9.00
C ALA A 78 1.84 6.67 -8.41
N GLY A 79 1.77 7.51 -7.36
CA GLY A 79 2.96 8.04 -6.69
C GLY A 79 3.77 6.99 -5.90
N TYR A 80 3.09 6.01 -5.27
CA TYR A 80 3.73 5.01 -4.41
C TYR A 80 3.87 3.62 -5.05
N GLY A 81 2.90 3.20 -5.86
CA GLY A 81 2.79 1.81 -6.35
C GLY A 81 3.75 1.49 -7.49
N GLU A 82 3.83 2.34 -8.51
CA GLU A 82 4.76 2.17 -9.62
C GLU A 82 6.15 2.74 -9.26
N GLY A 83 6.19 3.96 -8.70
CA GLY A 83 7.44 4.70 -8.49
C GLY A 83 8.40 4.05 -7.49
N ILE A 84 7.91 3.68 -6.30
CA ILE A 84 8.78 3.16 -5.23
C ILE A 84 9.29 1.76 -5.58
N TRP A 85 8.40 0.89 -6.05
CA TRP A 85 8.76 -0.49 -6.36
C TRP A 85 9.62 -0.58 -7.61
N ALA A 86 9.37 0.25 -8.63
CA ALA A 86 10.29 0.39 -9.76
C ALA A 86 11.67 0.91 -9.29
N ALA A 87 11.71 1.89 -8.39
CA ALA A 87 12.97 2.38 -7.84
C ALA A 87 13.72 1.29 -7.07
N ILE A 88 13.03 0.47 -6.28
CA ILE A 88 13.62 -0.68 -5.58
C ILE A 88 14.17 -1.72 -6.59
N GLU A 89 13.40 -2.07 -7.62
CA GLU A 89 13.82 -3.02 -8.66
C GLU A 89 15.01 -2.53 -9.49
N MET A 90 15.08 -1.21 -9.73
CA MET A 90 16.21 -0.56 -10.40
C MET A 90 17.40 -0.34 -9.47
N ASN A 91 17.34 -0.80 -8.20
CA ASN A 91 18.33 -0.55 -7.15
C ASN A 91 18.62 0.96 -6.94
N ASN A 92 17.62 1.80 -7.22
CA ASN A 92 17.67 3.25 -7.05
C ASN A 92 17.15 3.62 -5.67
N ILE A 93 17.99 3.36 -4.66
CA ILE A 93 17.65 3.58 -3.24
C ILE A 93 17.35 5.06 -2.95
N GLN A 94 18.00 6.00 -3.66
CA GLN A 94 17.77 7.43 -3.47
C GLN A 94 16.35 7.84 -3.86
N GLU A 95 15.86 7.32 -4.99
CA GLU A 95 14.49 7.60 -5.45
C GLU A 95 13.45 6.90 -4.56
N ALA A 96 13.73 5.67 -4.13
CA ALA A 96 12.88 4.98 -3.17
C ALA A 96 12.78 5.77 -1.84
N GLU A 97 13.90 6.27 -1.32
CA GLU A 97 13.91 7.10 -0.10
C GLU A 97 13.14 8.43 -0.28
N ARG A 98 13.32 9.11 -1.41
CA ARG A 98 12.61 10.36 -1.73
C ARG A 98 11.10 10.15 -1.73
N LEU A 99 10.64 9.13 -2.44
CA LEU A 99 9.23 8.77 -2.56
C LEU A 99 8.62 8.33 -1.22
N ILE A 100 9.37 7.63 -0.36
CA ILE A 100 8.95 7.28 1.01
C ILE A 100 8.80 8.53 1.88
N LYS A 101 9.73 9.49 1.77
CA LYS A 101 9.71 10.75 2.53
C LYS A 101 8.63 11.73 2.04
N GLY A 102 8.14 11.54 0.82
CA GLY A 102 7.15 12.41 0.20
C GLY A 102 7.72 13.76 -0.24
N GLU A 103 9.01 13.79 -0.59
CA GLU A 103 9.75 14.98 -1.06
C GLU A 103 9.72 15.13 -2.59
#